data_AF-M3DPI9-F1
#
_entry.id   AF-M3DPI9-F1
#
_cell.length_a   1.000
_cell.length_b   1.000
_cell.length_c   1.000
_cell.angle_alpha   90.00
_cell.angle_beta   90.00
_cell.angle_gamma   90.00
#
_symmetry.space_group_name_H-M   'P 1'
#
loop_
_entity.id
_entity.type
_entity.pdbx_description
1 polymer ?
#
loop_
_entity_poly.entity_id
_entity_poly.type
_entity_poly.pdbx_seq_one_letter_code
_entity_poly.pdbx_strand_id
1 'polypeptide(L)'
;MIRLLIGLFQKFFDFKNNWTEYMRTASLPIYLLHHPVSLLAGYFVVHSSLGLAEKFILHLLSVFGITFVIYHFLIRPFYWTNLILGNQIQAKKNT
;
A
#
# COMPACT_ATOMS: atom_id res chain seq x y z
N MET A 1 -27.55 1.32 -4.57
CA MET A 1 -26.80 1.68 -3.35
C MET A 1 -25.32 1.98 -3.64
N ILE A 2 -24.55 1.05 -4.23
CA ILE A 2 -23.11 1.26 -4.58
C ILE A 2 -22.85 2.55 -5.38
N ARG A 3 -23.70 2.86 -6.37
CA ARG A 3 -23.54 4.04 -7.24
C ARG A 3 -23.65 5.37 -6.49
N LEU A 4 -24.47 5.44 -5.45
CA LEU A 4 -24.60 6.66 -4.63
C LEU A 4 -23.33 6.90 -3.82
N LEU A 5 -22.74 5.83 -3.27
CA LEU A 5 -21.50 5.91 -2.51
C LEU A 5 -20.33 6.34 -3.40
N ILE A 6 -20.22 5.74 -4.60
CA ILE A 6 -19.20 6.13 -5.59
C ILE A 6 -19.40 7.59 -6.02
N GLY A 7 -20.63 8.01 -6.32
CA GLY A 7 -20.92 9.39 -6.71
C GLY A 7 -20.61 10.41 -5.61
N LEU A 8 -20.87 10.07 -4.34
CA LEU A 8 -20.51 10.91 -3.20
C LEU A 8 -18.99 11.01 -3.05
N PHE A 9 -18.28 9.90 -3.17
CA PHE A 9 -16.81 9.87 -3.08
C PHE A 9 -16.17 10.66 -4.22
N GLN A 10 -16.67 10.52 -5.45
CA GLN A 10 -16.19 11.31 -6.60
C GLN A 10 -16.47 12.80 -6.40
N LYS A 11 -17.62 13.19 -5.85
CA LYS A 11 -17.94 14.61 -5.63
C LYS A 11 -17.02 15.27 -4.58
N PHE A 12 -16.67 14.56 -3.51
CA PHE A 12 -15.93 15.13 -2.38
C PHE A 12 -14.43 14.80 -2.36
N PHE A 13 -13.98 13.74 -3.04
CA PHE A 13 -12.61 13.22 -2.98
C PHE A 13 -11.91 13.10 -4.36
N ASP A 14 -12.49 13.65 -5.44
CA ASP A 14 -11.83 13.70 -6.76
C ASP A 14 -10.83 14.86 -6.85
N PHE A 15 -9.79 14.81 -6.03
CA PHE A 15 -8.69 15.76 -6.06
C PHE A 15 -7.52 15.20 -6.88
N LYS A 16 -7.19 15.84 -8.00
CA LYS A 16 -5.99 15.54 -8.78
C LYS A 16 -4.78 16.32 -8.26
N ASN A 17 -4.06 15.73 -7.31
CA ASN A 17 -2.75 16.22 -6.88
C ASN A 17 -1.71 15.09 -6.95
N ASN A 18 -0.43 15.45 -6.84
CA ASN A 18 0.68 14.49 -6.92
C ASN A 18 0.58 13.39 -5.83
N TRP A 19 -0.03 13.70 -4.68
CA TRP A 19 -0.24 12.76 -3.58
C TRP A 19 -1.31 11.71 -3.90
N THR A 20 -2.44 12.12 -4.48
CA THR A 20 -3.50 11.23 -4.94
C THR A 20 -2.98 10.32 -6.05
N GLU A 21 -2.18 10.86 -6.98
CA GLU A 21 -1.55 10.05 -8.02
C GLU A 21 -0.57 9.03 -7.43
N TYR A 22 0.27 9.44 -6.47
CA TYR A 22 1.16 8.53 -5.74
C TYR A 22 0.37 7.42 -5.03
N MET A 23 -0.68 7.75 -4.29
CA MET A 23 -1.52 6.79 -3.58
C MET A 23 -2.25 5.83 -4.53
N ARG A 24 -2.76 6.35 -5.66
CA ARG A 24 -3.39 5.54 -6.72
C ARG A 24 -2.41 4.52 -7.28
N THR A 25 -1.22 4.96 -7.68
CA THR A 25 -0.16 4.09 -8.22
C THR A 25 0.41 3.14 -7.15
N ALA A 26 0.42 3.54 -5.88
CA ALA A 26 0.91 2.68 -4.79
C ALA A 26 -0.07 1.57 -4.40
N SER A 27 -1.36 1.78 -4.61
CA SER A 27 -2.43 0.89 -4.12
C SER A 27 -2.27 -0.57 -4.54
N LEU A 28 -2.02 -0.83 -5.83
CA LEU A 28 -1.92 -2.19 -6.37
C LEU A 28 -0.65 -2.91 -5.87
N PRO A 29 0.56 -2.33 -5.97
CA PRO A 29 1.75 -2.95 -5.40
C PRO A 29 1.68 -3.18 -3.90
N ILE A 30 1.17 -2.20 -3.13
CA ILE A 30 1.01 -2.33 -1.68
C ILE A 30 0.03 -3.46 -1.36
N TYR A 31 -1.10 -3.56 -2.08
CA TYR A 31 -2.06 -4.64 -1.89
C TYR A 31 -1.43 -6.02 -2.14
N LEU A 32 -0.65 -6.18 -3.19
CA LEU A 32 0.02 -7.46 -3.48
C LEU A 32 1.08 -7.81 -2.42
N LEU A 33 1.86 -6.82 -1.96
CA LEU A 33 2.94 -7.05 -1.01
C LEU A 33 2.49 -7.19 0.44
N HIS A 34 1.40 -6.53 0.85
CA HIS A 34 1.01 -6.57 2.26
C HIS A 34 0.62 -7.98 2.70
N HIS A 35 0.08 -8.82 1.81
CA HIS A 35 -0.31 -10.19 2.12
C HIS A 35 0.87 -11.08 2.55
N PRO A 36 1.95 -11.25 1.75
CA PRO A 36 3.12 -12.03 2.17
C PRO A 36 3.86 -11.39 3.35
N VAL A 37 3.94 -10.06 3.40
CA VAL A 37 4.53 -9.35 4.55
C VAL A 37 3.73 -9.60 5.83
N SER A 38 2.40 -9.60 5.75
CA SER A 38 1.51 -9.92 6.87
C SER A 38 1.67 -11.36 7.34
N LEU A 39 1.83 -12.31 6.42
CA LEU A 39 2.10 -13.70 6.79
C LEU A 39 3.40 -13.83 7.61
N LEU A 40 4.49 -13.19 7.14
CA LEU A 40 5.78 -13.21 7.82
C LEU A 40 5.72 -12.47 9.17
N ALA A 41 5.16 -11.26 9.19
CA ALA A 41 5.01 -10.50 10.43
C ALA A 41 4.17 -11.26 11.46
N GLY A 42 3.06 -11.87 11.02
CA GLY A 42 2.18 -12.66 11.87
C GLY A 42 2.90 -13.87 12.46
N TYR A 43 3.75 -14.54 11.68
CA TYR A 43 4.58 -15.63 12.18
C TYR A 43 5.47 -15.18 13.34
N PHE A 44 6.13 -14.03 13.25
CA PHE A 44 6.95 -13.52 14.36
C PHE A 44 6.12 -13.03 15.55
N VAL A 45 5.00 -12.33 15.31
CA VAL A 45 4.15 -11.75 16.37
C VAL A 45 3.47 -12.83 17.23
N VAL A 46 3.09 -13.96 16.63
CA VAL A 46 2.38 -15.05 17.33
C VAL A 46 3.23 -15.65 18.46
N HIS A 47 4.54 -15.79 18.24
CA HIS A 47 5.48 -16.38 19.20
C HIS A 47 5.83 -15.44 20.38
N SER A 48 5.51 -14.16 20.27
CA SER A 48 5.78 -13.19 21.33
C SER A 48 4.87 -13.42 22.56
N SER A 49 5.38 -13.18 23.76
CA SER A 49 4.62 -13.25 25.02
C SER A 49 3.70 -12.04 25.28
N LEU A 50 3.56 -11.16 24.28
CA LEU A 50 2.80 -9.91 24.37
C LEU A 50 1.28 -10.15 24.48
N GLY A 51 0.57 -9.18 25.06
CA GLY A 51 -0.89 -9.16 25.11
C GLY A 51 -1.52 -9.00 23.73
N LEU A 52 -2.82 -9.27 23.61
CA LEU A 52 -3.55 -9.23 22.32
C LEU A 52 -3.46 -7.86 21.63
N ALA A 53 -3.65 -6.78 22.39
CA ALA A 53 -3.61 -5.41 21.87
C ALA A 53 -2.21 -5.02 21.39
N GLU A 54 -1.18 -5.40 22.14
CA GLU A 54 0.23 -5.16 21.79
C GLU A 54 0.63 -5.92 20.54
N LYS A 55 0.22 -7.20 20.44
CA LYS A 55 0.40 -8.01 19.22
C LYS A 55 -0.25 -7.36 18.02
N PHE A 56 -1.49 -6.88 18.17
CA PHE A 56 -2.21 -6.23 17.08
C PHE A 56 -1.51 -4.94 16.61
N ILE A 57 -1.11 -4.06 17.53
CA ILE A 57 -0.43 -2.80 17.20
C ILE A 57 0.93 -3.09 16.55
N LEU A 58 1.69 -4.04 17.11
CA LEU A 58 2.99 -4.43 16.58
C LEU A 58 2.86 -5.01 15.17
N HIS A 59 1.88 -5.88 14.95
CA HIS A 59 1.58 -6.46 13.63
C HIS A 59 1.18 -5.38 12.63
N LEU A 60 0.23 -4.52 13.00
CA LEU A 60 -0.26 -3.44 12.14
C LEU A 60 0.87 -2.51 11.70
N LEU A 61 1.67 -2.02 12.66
CA LEU A 61 2.78 -1.11 12.37
C LEU A 61 3.89 -1.80 11.56
N SER A 62 4.20 -3.06 11.87
CA SER A 62 5.22 -3.82 11.13
C SER A 62 4.80 -4.03 9.68
N VAL A 63 3.59 -4.54 9.44
CA VAL A 63 3.12 -4.80 8.08
C VAL A 63 2.99 -3.52 7.28
N PHE A 64 2.37 -2.49 7.87
CA PHE A 64 2.19 -1.21 7.19
C PHE A 64 3.54 -0.55 6.88
N GLY A 65 4.44 -0.49 7.86
CA GLY A 65 5.77 0.08 7.71
C GLY A 65 6.62 -0.66 6.68
N ILE A 66 6.74 -1.98 6.80
CA ILE A 66 7.53 -2.81 5.88
C ILE A 66 6.99 -2.70 4.45
N THR A 67 5.67 -2.79 4.26
CA THR A 67 5.08 -2.71 2.92
C THR A 67 5.32 -1.35 2.26
N PHE A 68 5.19 -0.25 3.03
CA PHE A 68 5.48 1.10 2.53
C PHE A 68 6.96 1.30 2.20
N VAL A 69 7.87 0.79 3.05
CA VAL A 69 9.31 0.85 2.82
C VAL A 69 9.68 0.09 1.54
N ILE A 70 9.20 -1.16 1.38
CA ILE A 70 9.47 -1.94 0.18
C ILE A 70 8.91 -1.23 -1.06
N TYR A 71 7.70 -0.69 -0.99
CA TYR A 71 7.14 0.05 -2.12
C TYR A 71 7.99 1.28 -2.47
N HIS A 72 8.34 2.11 -1.49
CA HIS A 72 9.04 3.37 -1.73
C HIS A 72 10.47 3.18 -2.23
N PHE A 73 11.20 2.20 -1.69
CA PHE A 73 12.61 1.98 -2.01
C PHE A 73 12.86 0.93 -3.09
N LEU A 74 11.98 -0.06 -3.25
CA LEU A 74 12.22 -1.21 -4.13
C LEU A 74 11.27 -1.28 -5.33
N ILE A 75 10.04 -0.78 -5.22
CA ILE A 75 9.10 -0.82 -6.36
C ILE A 75 9.08 0.49 -7.13
N ARG A 76 9.02 1.61 -6.42
CA ARG A 76 8.93 2.94 -7.03
C ARG A 76 10.12 3.29 -7.93
N PRO A 77 11.38 3.05 -7.55
CA PRO A 77 12.51 3.45 -8.40
C PRO A 77 12.81 2.44 -9.53
N PHE A 78 12.37 1.18 -9.41
CA PHE A 78 12.69 0.15 -10.39
C PHE A 78 11.55 -0.04 -11.41
N TYR A 79 11.88 0.18 -12.69
CA TYR A 79 10.93 0.05 -13.79
C TYR A 79 10.34 -1.36 -13.91
N TRP A 80 11.20 -2.38 -13.79
CA TRP A 80 10.81 -3.79 -13.96
C TRP A 80 9.81 -4.27 -12.92
N THR A 81 10.00 -3.91 -11.66
CA THR A 81 9.07 -4.28 -10.57
C THR A 81 7.71 -3.63 -10.75
N ASN A 82 7.67 -2.37 -11.20
CA ASN A 82 6.42 -1.70 -11.53
C ASN A 82 5.70 -2.37 -12.71
N LEU A 83 6.44 -2.80 -13.73
CA LEU A 83 5.89 -3.50 -14.88
C LEU A 83 5.28 -4.85 -14.49
N ILE A 84 6.02 -5.66 -13.72
CA ILE A 84 5.58 -7.01 -13.29
C ILE A 84 4.33 -6.92 -12.42
N LEU A 85 4.26 -5.91 -11.54
CA LEU A 85 3.12 -5.69 -10.66
C LEU A 85 1.93 -5.03 -11.37
N GLY A 86 2.01 -4.80 -12.69
CA GLY A 86 0.93 -4.22 -13.49
C GLY A 86 0.67 -2.75 -13.18
N ASN A 87 1.63 -2.06 -12.56
CA ASN A 87 1.45 -0.68 -12.17
C ASN A 87 1.52 0.23 -13.39
N GLN A 88 0.70 1.28 -13.40
CA GLN A 88 0.76 2.27 -14.47
C GLN A 88 2.06 3.05 -14.32
N ILE A 89 3.01 2.82 -15.24
CA ILE A 89 4.27 3.54 -15.31
C ILE A 89 3.93 5.02 -15.34
N GLN A 90 4.37 5.78 -14.34
CA GLN A 90 4.18 7.22 -14.33
C GLN A 90 4.85 7.76 -15.58
N ALA A 91 4.05 8.26 -16.52
CA ALA A 91 4.56 8.94 -17.70
C ALA A 91 5.44 10.08 -17.18
N LYS A 92 6.75 9.98 -17.46
CA LYS A 92 7.74 11.00 -17.10
C LYS A 92 7.14 12.36 -17.46
N LYS A 93 6.83 13.19 -16.46
CA LYS A 93 6.44 14.57 -16.71
C LYS A 93 7.67 15.24 -17.31
N ASN A 94 7.72 15.26 -18.65
CA ASN A 94 8.76 15.94 -19.40
C ASN A 94 8.75 17.39 -18.92
N THR A 95 9.84 17.75 -18.26
CA THR A 95 10.14 19.12 -17.88
C THR A 95 10.77 19.79 -19.09
#